data_AF-A0A5N5E0Y5-F1
#
_entry.id   AF-A0A5N5E0Y5-F1
#
_cell.length_a   1.000
_cell.length_b   1.000
_cell.length_c   1.000
_cell.angle_alpha   90.00
_cell.angle_beta   90.00
_cell.angle_gamma   90.00
#
_symmetry.space_group_name_H-M   'P 1'
#
loop_
_entity.id
_entity.type
_entity.pdbx_description
1 polymer ?
#
loop_
_entity_poly.entity_id
_entity_poly.type
_entity_poly.pdbx_seq_one_letter_code
_entity_poly.pdbx_strand_id
1 'polypeptide(L)'
;LSVMQMCPDGSMQLREERRTMPYLGSGSVGVGLVLLQLVRHVDEPRYASALLAIARAAAVEFTAQAGLLNGRAGLILFLGELSKSPYAGADCEQTLAQQFQLLGLHSLNHAGGLHFPGEQNLRLSTDWATGSAGILASLRHTGSATARQSFPLMRASNCHIA
;
A
#
# COMPACT_ATOMS: atom_id res chain seq x y z
N LEU A 1 19.88 2.51 -13.73
CA LEU A 1 18.65 2.73 -14.51
C LEU A 1 17.56 1.83 -13.94
N SER A 2 16.43 2.41 -13.53
CA SER A 2 15.31 1.67 -12.95
C SER A 2 14.39 1.17 -14.06
N VAL A 3 13.95 -0.08 -13.98
CA VAL A 3 13.12 -0.71 -15.03
C VAL A 3 12.02 -1.56 -14.41
N MET A 4 10.81 -1.49 -14.96
CA MET A 4 9.73 -2.41 -14.62
C MET A 4 10.02 -3.78 -15.22
N GLN A 5 10.00 -4.82 -14.39
CA GLN A 5 10.32 -6.17 -14.81
C GLN A 5 9.32 -7.16 -14.22
N MET A 6 8.98 -8.19 -15.01
CA MET A 6 8.29 -9.37 -14.51
C MET A 6 9.23 -10.26 -13.69
N CYS A 7 8.83 -10.57 -12.47
CA CYS A 7 9.50 -11.49 -11.57
C CYS A 7 8.98 -12.94 -11.78
N PRO A 8 9.73 -13.97 -11.35
CA PRO A 8 9.32 -15.37 -11.49
C PRO A 8 7.99 -15.74 -10.79
N ASP A 9 7.60 -14.99 -9.76
CA ASP A 9 6.32 -15.13 -9.05
C ASP A 9 5.13 -14.49 -9.80
N GLY A 10 5.39 -13.94 -10.99
CA GLY A 10 4.39 -13.25 -11.80
C GLY A 10 4.07 -11.83 -11.33
N SER A 11 4.78 -11.30 -10.34
CA SER A 11 4.67 -9.90 -9.97
C SER A 11 5.45 -9.00 -10.94
N MET A 12 5.00 -7.77 -11.12
CA MET A 12 5.76 -6.75 -11.84
C MET A 12 6.33 -5.76 -10.84
N GLN A 13 7.65 -5.68 -10.77
CA GLN A 13 8.37 -4.86 -9.80
C GLN A 13 9.32 -3.89 -10.50
N LEU A 14 9.48 -2.71 -9.90
CA LEU A 14 10.53 -1.79 -10.30
C LEU A 14 11.86 -2.32 -9.76
N ARG A 15 12.79 -2.65 -10.65
CA ARG A 15 14.14 -3.08 -10.30
C ARG A 15 15.09 -1.90 -10.37
N GLU A 16 15.72 -1.61 -9.24
CA GLU A 16 16.82 -0.65 -9.13
C GLU A 16 18.08 -1.40 -8.69
N GLU A 17 19.07 -1.43 -9.57
CA GLU A 17 20.33 -2.17 -9.39
C GLU A 17 20.13 -3.64 -9.00
N ARG A 18 20.10 -3.94 -7.69
CA ARG A 18 20.01 -5.29 -7.11
C ARG A 18 18.76 -5.50 -6.25
N ARG A 19 17.86 -4.52 -6.17
CA ARG A 19 16.67 -4.59 -5.32
C ARG A 19 15.41 -4.36 -6.16
N THR A 20 14.36 -5.08 -5.81
CA THR A 20 13.01 -4.84 -6.32
C THR A 20 12.19 -4.23 -5.20
N MET A 21 11.45 -3.16 -5.51
CA MET A 21 10.75 -2.37 -4.51
C MET A 21 9.28 -2.25 -4.92
N PRO A 22 8.32 -2.73 -4.11
CA PRO A 22 6.90 -2.60 -4.40
C PRO A 22 6.33 -1.28 -3.89
N TYR A 23 7.14 -0.31 -3.47
CA TYR A 23 6.67 0.86 -2.73
C TYR A 23 6.21 2.04 -3.60
N LEU A 24 5.51 2.99 -2.97
CA LEU A 24 4.90 4.13 -3.65
C LEU A 24 5.93 5.13 -4.17
N GLY A 25 6.91 5.50 -3.33
CA GLY A 25 7.88 6.56 -3.64
C GLY A 25 8.89 6.17 -4.71
N SER A 26 9.39 4.93 -4.66
CA SER A 26 10.47 4.45 -5.53
C SER A 26 10.24 3.01 -6.02
N GLY A 27 8.99 2.64 -6.29
CA GLY A 27 8.64 1.24 -6.58
C GLY A 27 7.45 1.05 -7.52
N SER A 28 7.09 -0.21 -7.73
CA SER A 28 6.10 -0.57 -8.76
C SER A 28 4.69 -0.07 -8.49
N VAL A 29 4.24 0.06 -7.23
CA VAL A 29 2.89 0.57 -6.96
C VAL A 29 2.74 2.06 -7.25
N GLY A 30 3.82 2.84 -7.17
CA GLY A 30 3.83 4.23 -7.64
C GLY A 30 3.59 4.31 -9.15
N VAL A 31 4.28 3.45 -9.91
CA VAL A 31 4.02 3.29 -11.35
C VAL A 31 2.59 2.79 -11.59
N GLY A 32 2.10 1.87 -10.77
CA GLY A 32 0.73 1.36 -10.82
C GLY A 32 -0.34 2.45 -10.67
N LEU A 33 -0.17 3.40 -9.74
CA LEU A 33 -1.08 4.53 -9.60
C LEU A 33 -1.08 5.44 -10.83
N VAL A 34 0.09 5.67 -11.45
CA VAL A 34 0.17 6.42 -12.72
C VAL A 34 -0.54 5.65 -13.84
N LEU A 35 -0.35 4.33 -13.91
CA LEU A 35 -1.03 3.49 -14.89
C LEU A 35 -2.56 3.54 -14.72
N LEU A 36 -3.08 3.54 -13.49
CA LEU A 36 -4.53 3.68 -13.22
C LEU A 36 -5.12 5.01 -13.73
N GLN A 37 -4.31 6.06 -13.84
CA GLN A 37 -4.73 7.31 -14.49
C GLN A 37 -4.61 7.20 -16.01
N LEU A 38 -3.51 6.62 -16.51
CA LEU A 38 -3.22 6.52 -17.94
C LEU A 38 -4.28 5.71 -18.70
N VAL A 39 -4.72 4.57 -18.14
CA VAL A 39 -5.70 3.67 -18.77
C VAL A 39 -7.09 4.30 -18.95
N ARG A 40 -7.35 5.45 -18.32
CA ARG A 40 -8.59 6.24 -18.54
C ARG A 40 -8.57 6.97 -19.88
N HIS A 41 -7.39 7.10 -20.49
CA HIS A 41 -7.18 7.86 -21.72
C HIS A 41 -6.59 7.02 -22.86
N VAL A 42 -6.11 5.82 -22.56
CA VAL A 42 -5.45 4.93 -23.52
C VAL A 42 -6.00 3.52 -23.39
N ASP A 43 -6.54 3.00 -24.48
CA ASP A 43 -6.96 1.60 -24.60
C ASP A 43 -5.78 0.73 -25.04
N GLU A 44 -5.03 0.24 -24.07
CA GLU A 44 -3.81 -0.53 -24.28
C GLU A 44 -3.80 -1.75 -23.33
N PRO A 45 -4.13 -2.96 -23.84
CA PRO A 45 -4.31 -4.17 -23.03
C PRO A 45 -3.13 -4.52 -22.13
N ARG A 46 -1.89 -4.18 -22.52
CA ARG A 46 -0.71 -4.50 -21.70
C ARG A 46 -0.73 -3.78 -20.34
N TYR A 47 -1.41 -2.63 -20.23
CA TYR A 47 -1.51 -1.88 -18.98
C TYR A 47 -2.45 -2.57 -17.98
N ALA A 48 -3.54 -3.20 -18.44
CA ALA A 48 -4.39 -4.02 -17.59
C ALA A 48 -3.61 -5.21 -17.02
N SER A 49 -2.83 -5.90 -17.87
CA SER A 49 -1.96 -6.99 -17.40
C SER A 49 -0.88 -6.52 -16.43
N ALA A 50 -0.29 -5.34 -16.68
CA ALA A 50 0.68 -4.74 -15.77
C ALA A 50 0.07 -4.40 -14.41
N LEU A 51 -1.14 -3.82 -14.36
CA LEU A 51 -1.84 -3.52 -13.11
C LEU A 51 -2.07 -4.76 -12.25
N LEU A 52 -2.50 -5.88 -12.86
CA LEU A 52 -2.65 -7.16 -12.16
C LEU A 52 -1.31 -7.70 -11.63
N ALA A 53 -0.24 -7.57 -12.41
CA ALA A 53 1.08 -8.00 -11.97
C ALA A 53 1.66 -7.08 -10.86
N ILE A 54 1.37 -5.78 -10.88
CA ILE A 54 1.74 -4.85 -9.81
C ILE A 54 0.90 -5.13 -8.54
N ALA A 55 -0.37 -5.51 -8.67
CA ALA A 55 -1.20 -5.94 -7.54
C ALA A 55 -0.58 -7.13 -6.80
N ARG A 56 0.01 -8.09 -7.53
CA ARG A 56 0.77 -9.20 -6.93
C ARG A 56 1.99 -8.70 -6.15
N ALA A 57 2.71 -7.69 -6.65
CA ALA A 57 3.82 -7.08 -5.90
C ALA A 57 3.33 -6.41 -4.60
N ALA A 58 2.13 -5.82 -4.63
CA ALA A 58 1.51 -5.19 -3.47
C ALA A 58 0.94 -6.20 -2.46
N ALA A 59 0.83 -7.48 -2.81
CA ALA A 59 0.39 -8.55 -1.93
C ALA A 59 1.47 -9.04 -0.96
N VAL A 60 2.64 -8.38 -0.92
CA VAL A 60 3.77 -8.78 -0.07
C VAL A 60 3.38 -8.82 1.42
N GLU A 61 3.73 -9.91 2.09
CA GLU A 61 3.41 -10.10 3.51
C GLU A 61 4.38 -9.31 4.40
N PHE A 62 5.67 -9.29 4.02
CA PHE A 62 6.71 -8.60 4.76
C PHE A 62 7.03 -7.22 4.16
N THR A 63 6.85 -6.17 4.97
CA THR A 63 7.38 -4.83 4.72
C THR A 63 8.06 -4.37 6.00
N ALA A 64 9.20 -3.69 5.90
CA ALA A 64 9.91 -3.24 7.10
C ALA A 64 9.22 -2.04 7.78
N GLN A 65 8.46 -1.25 7.01
CA GLN A 65 7.93 0.04 7.42
C GLN A 65 6.43 0.15 7.12
N ALA A 66 5.73 0.95 7.92
CA ALA A 66 4.31 1.24 7.74
C ALA A 66 4.04 2.41 6.78
N GLY A 67 5.02 3.28 6.57
CA GLY A 67 4.87 4.61 5.96
C GLY A 67 4.25 4.63 4.56
N LEU A 68 3.85 5.83 4.13
CA LEU A 68 3.18 6.05 2.86
C LEU A 68 4.11 5.83 1.66
N LEU A 69 5.30 6.43 1.66
CA LEU A 69 6.20 6.37 0.51
C LEU A 69 6.94 5.03 0.40
N ASN A 70 7.46 4.51 1.51
CA ASN A 70 8.32 3.32 1.56
C ASN A 70 7.78 2.22 2.47
N GLY A 71 6.46 2.07 2.54
CA GLY A 71 5.85 1.11 3.44
C GLY A 71 4.47 0.65 3.03
N ARG A 72 3.83 -0.08 3.96
CA ARG A 72 2.56 -0.77 3.73
C ARG A 72 1.39 0.18 3.41
N ALA A 73 1.38 1.39 3.96
CA ALA A 73 0.32 2.35 3.66
C ALA A 73 0.29 2.76 2.17
N GLY A 74 1.44 2.78 1.49
CA GLY A 74 1.50 2.97 0.05
C GLY A 74 0.90 1.80 -0.75
N LEU A 75 1.10 0.56 -0.27
CA LEU A 75 0.50 -0.63 -0.88
C LEU A 75 -1.04 -0.60 -0.74
N ILE A 76 -1.52 -0.24 0.46
CA ILE A 76 -2.96 -0.09 0.76
C ILE A 76 -3.58 1.00 -0.12
N LEU A 77 -2.89 2.12 -0.32
CA LEU A 77 -3.38 3.20 -1.19
C LEU A 77 -3.55 2.69 -2.63
N PHE A 78 -2.54 2.03 -3.18
CA PHE A 78 -2.60 1.50 -4.54
C PHE A 78 -3.70 0.43 -4.71
N LEU A 79 -3.76 -0.56 -3.81
CA LEU A 79 -4.79 -1.61 -3.87
C LEU A 79 -6.20 -1.03 -3.70
N GLY A 80 -6.35 0.01 -2.86
CA GLY A 80 -7.61 0.72 -2.68
C GLY A 80 -8.07 1.50 -3.92
N GLU A 81 -7.15 2.08 -4.68
CA GLU A 81 -7.47 2.72 -5.96
C GLU A 81 -7.72 1.69 -7.06
N LEU A 82 -6.97 0.59 -7.07
CA LEU A 82 -7.18 -0.51 -8.00
C LEU A 82 -8.55 -1.15 -7.82
N SER A 83 -9.01 -1.38 -6.58
CA SER A 83 -10.29 -2.03 -6.29
C SER A 83 -11.51 -1.24 -6.78
N LYS A 84 -11.36 0.08 -6.95
CA LYS A 84 -12.39 0.97 -7.53
C LYS A 84 -12.40 0.98 -9.05
N SER A 85 -11.47 0.28 -9.69
CA SER A 85 -11.30 0.25 -11.15
C SER A 85 -11.78 -1.07 -11.75
N PRO A 86 -12.11 -1.12 -13.06
CA PRO A 86 -12.47 -2.37 -13.73
C PRO A 86 -11.29 -3.33 -13.92
N TYR A 87 -10.07 -2.93 -13.56
CA TYR A 87 -8.84 -3.73 -13.67
C TYR A 87 -8.50 -4.48 -12.39
N ALA A 88 -9.34 -4.38 -11.35
CA ALA A 88 -9.17 -5.13 -10.12
C ALA A 88 -9.25 -6.65 -10.40
N GLY A 89 -8.26 -7.38 -9.89
CA GLY A 89 -8.35 -8.85 -9.82
C GLY A 89 -9.44 -9.29 -8.85
N ALA A 90 -9.95 -10.52 -9.02
CA ALA A 90 -11.00 -11.08 -8.16
C ALA A 90 -10.58 -11.17 -6.67
N ASP A 91 -9.29 -11.27 -6.40
CA ASP A 91 -8.67 -11.34 -5.08
C ASP A 91 -8.33 -9.96 -4.48
N CYS A 92 -8.49 -8.86 -5.23
CA CYS A 92 -8.00 -7.54 -4.84
C CYS A 92 -8.54 -7.05 -3.48
N GLU A 93 -9.84 -7.24 -3.22
CA GLU A 93 -10.45 -6.89 -1.93
C GLU A 93 -9.90 -7.74 -0.77
N GLN A 94 -9.64 -9.04 -1.01
CA GLN A 94 -9.05 -9.93 0.00
C GLN A 94 -7.60 -9.52 0.29
N THR A 95 -6.80 -9.26 -0.74
CA THR A 95 -5.43 -8.77 -0.59
C THR A 95 -5.42 -7.43 0.14
N LEU A 96 -6.31 -6.51 -0.21
CA LEU A 96 -6.45 -5.23 0.47
C LEU A 96 -6.74 -5.44 1.97
N ALA A 97 -7.74 -6.26 2.31
CA ALA A 97 -8.06 -6.58 3.69
C ALA A 97 -6.87 -7.19 4.46
N GLN A 98 -6.09 -8.07 3.82
CA GLN A 98 -4.88 -8.63 4.40
C GLN A 98 -3.81 -7.55 4.67
N GLN A 99 -3.62 -6.60 3.75
CA GLN A 99 -2.69 -5.49 3.97
C GLN A 99 -3.12 -4.58 5.12
N PHE A 100 -4.42 -4.35 5.31
CA PHE A 100 -4.93 -3.65 6.51
C PHE A 100 -4.62 -4.44 7.80
N GLN A 101 -4.82 -5.77 7.82
CA GLN A 101 -4.47 -6.60 8.98
C GLN A 101 -2.98 -6.47 9.31
N LEU A 102 -2.12 -6.64 8.31
CA LEU A 102 -0.68 -6.59 8.47
C LEU A 102 -0.15 -5.20 8.85
N LEU A 103 -0.86 -4.12 8.50
CA LEU A 103 -0.52 -2.78 8.96
C LEU A 103 -0.61 -2.67 10.49
N GLY A 104 -1.51 -3.43 11.12
CA GLY A 104 -1.61 -3.52 12.58
C GLY A 104 -0.31 -3.96 13.27
N LEU A 105 0.55 -4.75 12.60
CA LEU A 105 1.84 -5.20 13.14
C LEU A 105 2.83 -4.05 13.40
N HIS A 106 2.61 -2.89 12.78
CA HIS A 106 3.47 -1.72 12.94
C HIS A 106 2.91 -0.67 13.89
N SER A 107 1.72 -0.89 14.44
CA SER A 107 1.04 0.09 15.27
C SER A 107 1.46 -0.01 16.73
N LEU A 108 1.57 1.14 17.37
CA LEU A 108 1.98 1.28 18.77
C LEU A 108 0.93 2.10 19.52
N ASN A 109 0.42 1.55 20.62
CA ASN A 109 -0.43 2.32 21.53
C ASN A 109 0.45 3.20 22.41
N HIS A 110 0.31 4.51 22.29
CA HIS A 110 1.03 5.49 23.08
C HIS A 110 0.14 6.71 23.34
N ALA A 111 0.20 7.28 24.55
CA ALA A 111 -0.57 8.46 24.94
C ALA A 111 -2.09 8.42 24.62
N GLY A 112 -2.71 7.23 24.60
CA GLY A 112 -4.14 7.06 24.31
C GLY A 112 -4.50 7.05 22.82
N GLY A 113 -3.51 7.03 21.91
CA GLY A 113 -3.69 6.91 20.47
C GLY A 113 -2.83 5.83 19.84
N LEU A 114 -3.11 5.53 18.58
CA LEU A 114 -2.27 4.70 17.72
C LEU A 114 -1.23 5.58 17.04
N HIS A 115 0.02 5.21 17.22
CA HIS A 115 1.16 5.81 16.56
C HIS A 115 1.86 4.79 15.69
N PHE A 116 2.57 5.30 14.68
CA PHE A 116 3.42 4.49 13.84
C PHE A 116 4.85 5.01 13.90
N PRO A 117 5.84 4.11 13.86
CA PRO A 117 7.22 4.53 13.77
C PRO A 117 7.51 5.04 12.34
N GLY A 118 8.36 6.06 12.25
CA GLY A 118 8.76 6.66 10.97
C GLY A 118 9.89 5.90 10.28
N GLU A 119 10.71 6.64 9.53
CA GLU A 119 11.89 6.11 8.84
C GLU A 119 12.76 5.22 9.75
N GLN A 120 13.15 4.07 9.22
CA GLN A 120 13.93 3.01 9.89
C GLN A 120 13.36 2.49 11.23
N ASN A 121 12.11 2.82 11.55
CA ASN A 121 11.45 2.50 12.81
C ASN A 121 12.16 3.02 14.08
N LEU A 122 12.98 4.08 13.98
CA LEU A 122 13.81 4.56 15.09
C LEU A 122 13.06 5.39 16.13
N ARG A 123 11.93 6.00 15.74
CA ARG A 123 11.08 6.84 16.60
C ARG A 123 9.65 6.88 16.07
N LEU A 124 8.69 7.22 16.94
CA LEU A 124 7.35 7.60 16.50
C LEU A 124 7.42 8.82 15.59
N SER A 125 6.64 8.83 14.51
CA SER A 125 6.57 9.98 13.60
C SER A 125 5.14 10.29 13.19
N THR A 126 4.85 11.58 13.04
CA THR A 126 3.57 12.10 12.53
C THR A 126 3.74 12.80 11.18
N ASP A 127 4.88 12.63 10.51
CA ASP A 127 5.08 13.19 9.17
C ASP A 127 4.26 12.46 8.10
N TRP A 128 4.14 13.09 6.93
CA TRP A 128 3.33 12.58 5.83
C TRP A 128 3.97 11.42 5.06
N ALA A 129 5.30 11.41 4.92
CA ALA A 129 5.98 10.45 4.06
C ALA A 129 6.13 9.08 4.74
N THR A 130 6.45 9.10 6.04
CA THR A 130 6.85 7.92 6.80
C THR A 130 5.97 7.66 8.03
N GLY A 131 5.35 8.70 8.58
CA GLY A 131 4.64 8.65 9.85
C GLY A 131 3.11 8.50 9.76
N SER A 132 2.46 8.66 10.91
CA SER A 132 1.01 8.50 11.11
C SER A 132 0.15 9.35 10.16
N ALA A 133 0.58 10.56 9.79
CA ALA A 133 -0.25 11.44 8.95
C ALA A 133 -0.47 10.85 7.56
N GLY A 134 0.58 10.29 6.94
CA GLY A 134 0.47 9.62 5.63
C GLY A 134 -0.35 8.34 5.70
N ILE A 135 -0.22 7.59 6.80
CA ILE A 135 -1.00 6.39 7.04
C ILE A 135 -2.48 6.75 7.17
N LEU A 136 -2.83 7.70 8.05
CA LEU A 136 -4.21 8.15 8.22
C LEU A 136 -4.82 8.64 6.90
N ALA A 137 -4.04 9.38 6.09
CA ALA A 137 -4.48 9.84 4.78
C ALA A 137 -4.79 8.69 3.82
N SER A 138 -3.91 7.68 3.74
CA SER A 138 -4.13 6.47 2.94
C SER A 138 -5.41 5.74 3.38
N LEU A 139 -5.59 5.50 4.67
CA LEU A 139 -6.76 4.78 5.19
C LEU A 139 -8.08 5.56 4.98
N ARG A 140 -8.04 6.88 5.09
CA ARG A 140 -9.20 7.75 4.79
C ARG A 140 -9.57 7.67 3.31
N HIS A 141 -8.58 7.72 2.44
CA HIS A 141 -8.76 7.68 0.99
C HIS A 141 -9.30 6.34 0.47
N THR A 142 -8.79 5.22 1.01
CA THR A 142 -9.17 3.88 0.55
C THR A 142 -10.62 3.51 0.90
N GLY A 143 -11.18 4.05 1.99
CA GLY A 143 -12.64 4.09 2.17
C GLY A 143 -13.40 2.77 2.40
N SER A 144 -12.81 1.58 2.21
CA SER A 144 -13.54 0.31 2.38
C SER A 144 -13.90 0.03 3.84
N ALA A 145 -15.20 0.00 4.15
CA ALA A 145 -15.71 -0.32 5.48
C ALA A 145 -15.29 -1.72 5.94
N THR A 146 -15.28 -2.70 5.02
CA THR A 146 -14.88 -4.09 5.28
C THR A 146 -13.39 -4.20 5.57
N ALA A 147 -12.55 -3.43 4.87
CA ALA A 147 -11.11 -3.41 5.10
C ALA A 147 -10.74 -2.67 6.40
N ARG A 148 -11.48 -1.61 6.76
CA ARG A 148 -11.30 -0.93 8.07
C ARG A 148 -11.71 -1.81 9.25
N GLN A 149 -12.78 -2.59 9.12
CA GLN A 149 -13.23 -3.56 10.15
C GLN A 149 -12.22 -4.68 10.41
N SER A 150 -11.30 -4.89 9.46
CA SER A 150 -10.19 -5.82 9.58
C SER A 150 -9.03 -5.24 10.39
N PHE A 151 -8.89 -3.92 10.55
CA PHE A 151 -7.74 -3.37 11.29
C PHE A 151 -7.80 -3.78 12.78
N PRO A 152 -6.81 -4.57 13.29
CA PRO A 152 -6.96 -5.30 14.57
C PRO A 152 -6.99 -4.42 15.83
N LEU A 153 -6.93 -3.09 15.70
CA LEU A 153 -6.97 -2.14 16.82
C LEU A 153 -7.99 -1.00 16.69
N MET A 154 -8.65 -0.84 15.54
CA MET A 154 -9.77 0.11 15.40
C MET A 154 -11.07 -0.41 16.01
N ARG A 155 -11.11 -1.67 16.48
CA ARG A 155 -12.29 -2.26 17.14
C ARG A 155 -12.51 -1.81 18.58
N ALA A 156 -11.54 -1.13 19.20
CA ALA A 156 -11.73 -0.48 20.48
C ALA A 156 -12.30 0.93 20.22
N SER A 157 -13.52 1.21 20.71
CA SER A 157 -14.34 2.39 20.39
C SER A 157 -13.72 3.78 20.68
N ASN A 158 -12.47 3.86 21.16
CA ASN A 158 -11.74 5.08 21.50
C ASN A 158 -10.37 5.23 20.81
N CYS A 159 -9.99 4.35 19.87
CA CYS A 159 -8.67 4.38 19.24
C CYS A 159 -8.64 5.31 18.01
N HIS A 160 -7.89 6.41 18.08
CA HIS A 160 -7.60 7.31 16.95
C HIS A 160 -6.13 7.20 16.54
N ILE A 161 -5.81 7.43 15.27
CA ILE A 161 -4.43 7.58 14.82
C ILE A 161 -3.99 9.02 15.18
N ALA A 162 -2.92 9.11 15.96
CA ALA A 162 -2.33 10.36 16.43
C ALA A 162 -1.26 10.87 15.47
#